data_AF-A0A3C0DT08-F1
#
_entry.id   AF-A0A3C0DT08-F1
#
_cell.length_a   1.000
_cell.length_b   1.000
_cell.length_c   1.000
_cell.angle_alpha   90.00
_cell.angle_beta   90.00
_cell.angle_gamma   90.00
#
_symmetry.space_group_name_H-M   'P 1'
#
loop_
_entity.id
_entity.type
_entity.pdbx_description
1 polymer ?
#
loop_
_entity_poly.entity_id
_entity_poly.type
_entity_poly.pdbx_seq_one_letter_code
_entity_poly.pdbx_strand_id
1 'polypeptide(L)'
;MIKDTAIPLASLALLLGGGGFAKGEVQFDVFMGFAGQARQGEWFPVTFEVYNDGPTFEGQIELRPRFGNNPVYRYKVELTTNTRKRFTFPIFGDVNSEWSARLRNGPKTLAKHDDLKLDSLDSHIILVGALSGQQSGGPVLPKTRFKRASQNKQFTPRVANLQLDTFPDDPITLEGLQTLYLNSVQAIKLRPEQAAAISTWVLCGGHLILAVDQPKDVSSTEWLSNLVRGRFGPVKNTVVGQSLNQWLAATGYPDISRSDNIFAASQFPAATVQLSNGSTLLELDNRPVAAKANRGLGQVSVLGFNSEREPFKSWTNRAWFWARLAQIETFWFGENAPQRFGQTHIDGVFGAMLDSRQISKLPVAWLLLLLATYLVIIGP
;
A
#
# COMPACT_ATOMS: atom_id res chain seq x y z
N MET A 1 0.15 -50.46 -60.25
CA MET A 1 -0.05 -49.57 -61.41
C MET A 1 -0.73 -48.30 -60.90
N ILE A 2 0.08 -47.24 -60.73
CA ILE A 2 -0.30 -45.80 -60.67
C ILE A 2 -1.10 -45.38 -59.42
N LYS A 3 -0.72 -44.41 -58.59
CA LYS A 3 0.47 -43.56 -58.38
C LYS A 3 0.27 -42.94 -56.98
N ASP A 4 1.18 -43.22 -56.04
CA ASP A 4 1.39 -42.39 -54.85
C ASP A 4 2.07 -41.09 -55.29
N THR A 5 1.47 -39.94 -54.94
CA THR A 5 2.09 -38.63 -55.10
C THR A 5 2.87 -38.28 -53.83
N ALA A 6 4.19 -38.47 -53.89
CA ALA A 6 5.17 -37.94 -52.94
C ALA A 6 6.15 -37.03 -53.69
N ILE A 7 6.21 -35.73 -53.38
CA ILE A 7 7.27 -34.77 -53.81
C ILE A 7 7.24 -33.56 -52.82
N PRO A 8 8.37 -32.96 -52.38
CA PRO A 8 9.57 -33.53 -51.75
C PRO A 8 10.03 -32.72 -50.49
N LEU A 9 11.06 -33.23 -49.81
CA LEU A 9 11.90 -32.46 -48.90
C LEU A 9 12.62 -31.31 -49.63
N ALA A 10 12.63 -30.13 -49.02
CA ALA A 10 13.64 -29.11 -49.26
C ALA A 10 14.33 -28.76 -47.93
N SER A 11 15.50 -29.35 -47.73
CA SER A 11 16.47 -28.97 -46.71
C SER A 11 16.97 -27.55 -46.99
N LEU A 12 16.96 -26.66 -46.00
CA LEU A 12 17.79 -25.45 -46.06
C LEU A 12 18.37 -25.08 -44.70
N ALA A 13 19.65 -25.46 -44.58
CA ALA A 13 20.75 -24.79 -43.89
C ALA A 13 20.56 -24.33 -42.43
N LEU A 14 21.28 -25.02 -41.53
CA LEU A 14 21.93 -24.41 -40.38
C LEU A 14 22.72 -23.17 -40.84
N LEU A 15 22.32 -22.00 -40.38
CA LEU A 15 23.21 -20.86 -40.20
C LEU A 15 23.53 -20.75 -38.71
N LEU A 16 24.62 -21.42 -38.33
CA LEU A 16 25.42 -21.07 -37.17
C LEU A 16 26.01 -19.68 -37.42
N GLY A 17 25.23 -18.64 -37.12
CA GLY A 17 25.69 -17.26 -37.03
C GLY A 17 26.15 -16.97 -35.62
N GLY A 18 27.40 -17.34 -35.31
CA GLY A 18 28.12 -16.70 -34.21
C GLY A 18 28.29 -15.22 -34.54
N GLY A 19 27.81 -14.34 -33.65
CA GLY A 19 27.88 -12.90 -33.92
C GLY A 19 27.10 -12.06 -32.92
N GLY A 20 27.66 -11.93 -31.72
CA GLY A 20 27.28 -10.89 -30.76
C GLY A 20 26.62 -11.43 -29.50
N PHE A 21 27.42 -11.71 -28.48
CA PHE A 21 26.92 -11.46 -27.12
C PHE A 21 26.45 -10.01 -27.10
N ALA A 22 25.14 -9.79 -26.99
CA ALA A 22 24.60 -8.47 -26.74
C ALA A 22 25.36 -7.88 -25.55
N LYS A 23 25.82 -6.64 -25.67
CA LYS A 23 26.41 -5.90 -24.55
C LYS A 23 25.42 -5.99 -23.38
N GLY A 24 25.82 -6.63 -22.28
CA GLY A 24 24.99 -6.97 -21.13
C GLY A 24 23.86 -5.96 -20.90
N GLU A 25 22.65 -6.40 -21.21
CA GLU A 25 21.44 -5.58 -21.14
C GLU A 25 21.03 -5.50 -19.67
N VAL A 26 20.96 -4.28 -19.13
CA VAL A 26 20.50 -4.05 -17.76
C VAL A 26 19.02 -3.73 -17.84
N GLN A 27 18.18 -4.62 -17.31
CA GLN A 27 16.76 -4.32 -17.12
C GLN A 27 16.62 -3.45 -15.87
N PHE A 28 15.88 -2.35 -15.99
CA PHE A 28 15.70 -1.38 -14.93
C PHE A 28 14.23 -0.99 -14.86
N ASP A 29 13.49 -1.58 -13.94
CA ASP A 29 12.08 -1.30 -13.72
C ASP A 29 11.89 -0.50 -12.44
N VAL A 30 10.91 0.42 -12.46
CA VAL A 30 10.64 1.33 -11.34
C VAL A 30 9.14 1.33 -11.05
N PHE A 31 8.80 1.01 -9.81
CA PHE A 31 7.44 0.99 -9.29
C PHE A 31 7.29 2.13 -8.29
N MET A 32 6.47 3.11 -8.63
CA MET A 32 6.25 4.32 -7.84
C MET A 32 5.06 4.12 -6.88
N GLY A 33 5.26 4.39 -5.59
CA GLY A 33 4.20 4.46 -4.60
C GLY A 33 3.39 3.17 -4.43
N PHE A 34 2.22 3.35 -3.84
CA PHE A 34 1.22 2.30 -3.67
C PHE A 34 0.45 2.14 -4.97
N ALA A 35 0.94 1.26 -5.85
CA ALA A 35 0.36 1.03 -7.18
C ALA A 35 0.21 2.33 -8.01
N GLY A 36 1.24 3.19 -7.99
CA GLY A 36 1.25 4.47 -8.70
C GLY A 36 0.64 5.63 -7.90
N GLN A 37 0.26 5.44 -6.64
CA GLN A 37 -0.38 6.45 -5.79
C GLN A 37 0.46 6.76 -4.55
N ALA A 38 0.49 8.02 -4.14
CA ALA A 38 1.11 8.42 -2.88
C ALA A 38 0.41 9.65 -2.31
N ARG A 39 0.38 9.79 -0.99
CA ARG A 39 -0.16 10.99 -0.32
C ARG A 39 0.92 12.05 -0.18
N GLN A 40 0.52 13.30 -0.37
CA GLN A 40 1.35 14.47 -0.10
C GLN A 40 1.61 14.61 1.40
N GLY A 41 2.84 15.00 1.75
CA GLY A 41 3.28 15.17 3.12
C GLY A 41 3.57 13.86 3.85
N GLU A 42 3.64 12.73 3.16
CA GLU A 42 3.76 11.39 3.75
C GLU A 42 4.83 10.58 3.01
N TRP A 43 5.44 9.61 3.69
CA TRP A 43 6.39 8.69 3.06
C TRP A 43 5.68 7.65 2.19
N PHE A 44 6.28 7.30 1.06
CA PHE A 44 5.81 6.25 0.16
C PHE A 44 6.98 5.42 -0.40
N PRO A 45 6.74 4.16 -0.79
CA PRO A 45 7.80 3.31 -1.33
C PRO A 45 8.08 3.62 -2.80
N VAL A 46 9.35 3.65 -3.19
CA VAL A 46 9.75 3.51 -4.59
C VAL A 46 10.61 2.25 -4.72
N THR A 47 10.11 1.30 -5.49
CA THR A 47 10.75 0.00 -5.68
C THR A 47 11.44 -0.06 -7.03
N PHE A 48 12.74 -0.34 -7.01
CA PHE A 48 13.58 -0.54 -8.19
C PHE A 48 13.86 -2.02 -8.35
N GLU A 49 13.58 -2.56 -9.52
CA GLU A 49 13.99 -3.91 -9.88
C GLU A 49 15.04 -3.85 -10.99
N VAL A 50 16.22 -4.38 -10.69
CA VAL A 50 17.37 -4.31 -11.58
C VAL A 50 17.88 -5.71 -11.85
N TYR A 51 17.88 -6.11 -13.13
CA TYR A 51 18.53 -7.33 -13.57
C TYR A 51 19.78 -6.98 -14.36
N ASN A 52 20.92 -7.50 -13.92
CA ASN A 52 22.22 -7.28 -14.56
C ASN A 52 22.70 -8.56 -15.26
N ASP A 53 22.68 -8.57 -16.59
CA ASP A 53 23.27 -9.63 -17.42
C ASP A 53 24.74 -9.33 -17.82
N GLY A 54 25.32 -8.26 -17.29
CA GLY A 54 26.69 -7.83 -17.56
C GLY A 54 27.68 -8.15 -16.43
N PRO A 55 28.93 -7.66 -16.54
CA PRO A 55 29.91 -7.73 -15.46
C PRO A 55 29.38 -7.10 -14.17
N THR A 56 29.89 -7.55 -13.02
CA THR A 56 29.60 -6.92 -11.73
C THR A 56 30.04 -5.46 -11.74
N PHE A 57 29.18 -4.56 -11.26
CA PHE A 57 29.53 -3.14 -11.10
C PHE A 57 28.83 -2.50 -9.90
N GLU A 58 29.46 -1.45 -9.39
CA GLU A 58 28.83 -0.53 -8.45
C GLU A 58 28.07 0.55 -9.22
N GLY A 59 26.75 0.57 -9.03
CA GLY A 59 25.85 1.53 -9.64
C GLY A 59 25.39 2.60 -8.67
N GLN A 60 24.84 3.68 -9.23
CA GLN A 60 24.07 4.68 -8.49
C GLN A 60 22.69 4.82 -9.12
N ILE A 61 21.65 4.62 -8.32
CA ILE A 61 20.28 4.95 -8.67
C ILE A 61 20.07 6.42 -8.32
N GLU A 62 19.70 7.23 -9.31
CA GLU A 62 19.24 8.60 -9.15
C GLU A 62 17.73 8.65 -9.38
N LEU A 63 16.96 9.13 -8.40
CA LEU A 63 15.55 9.44 -8.55
C LEU A 63 15.37 10.95 -8.35
N ARG A 64 14.65 11.60 -9.25
CA ARG A 64 14.38 13.04 -9.17
C ARG A 64 12.96 13.37 -9.61
N PRO A 65 12.30 14.33 -8.97
CA PRO A 65 11.16 15.00 -9.57
C PRO A 65 11.55 15.68 -10.88
N ARG A 66 10.62 15.73 -11.84
CA ARG A 66 10.84 16.40 -13.12
C ARG A 66 10.80 17.91 -13.00
N PHE A 67 9.95 18.42 -12.10
CA PHE A 67 9.72 19.84 -11.86
C PHE A 67 10.19 20.23 -10.45
N GLY A 68 10.51 21.51 -10.27
CA GLY A 68 11.01 22.04 -9.00
C GLY A 68 12.52 21.80 -8.79
N ASN A 69 13.04 22.41 -7.73
CA ASN A 69 14.46 22.32 -7.34
C ASN A 69 14.66 21.26 -6.25
N ASN A 70 13.91 20.16 -6.34
CA ASN A 70 13.78 19.15 -5.30
C ASN A 70 15.02 18.25 -5.23
N PRO A 71 15.28 17.63 -4.08
CA PRO A 71 16.47 16.81 -3.88
C PRO A 71 16.54 15.66 -4.90
N VAL A 72 17.75 15.42 -5.41
CA VAL A 72 18.04 14.21 -6.18
C VAL A 72 18.38 13.10 -5.18
N TYR A 73 17.50 12.12 -5.08
CA TYR A 73 17.73 10.94 -4.26
C TYR A 73 18.77 10.06 -4.94
N ARG A 74 19.85 9.74 -4.20
CA ARG A 74 20.99 8.98 -4.72
C ARG A 74 21.26 7.77 -3.83
N TYR A 75 21.14 6.58 -4.40
CA TYR A 75 21.40 5.32 -3.70
C TYR A 75 22.51 4.56 -4.39
N LYS A 76 23.54 4.17 -3.64
CA LYS A 76 24.58 3.28 -4.15
C LYS A 76 24.06 1.85 -4.11
N VAL A 77 24.24 1.12 -5.21
CA VAL A 77 23.79 -0.26 -5.35
C VAL A 77 24.91 -1.10 -5.95
N GLU A 78 25.10 -2.30 -5.42
CA GLU A 78 26.04 -3.27 -6.00
C GLU A 78 25.25 -4.28 -6.83
N LEU A 79 25.59 -4.42 -8.11
CA LEU A 79 24.89 -5.29 -9.04
C LEU A 79 25.86 -6.36 -9.56
N THR A 80 25.68 -7.57 -9.05
CA THR A 80 26.45 -8.76 -9.43
C THR A 80 26.00 -9.32 -10.78
N THR A 81 26.90 -9.98 -11.50
CA THR A 81 26.58 -10.63 -12.79
C THR A 81 25.47 -11.66 -12.64
N ASN A 82 24.52 -11.64 -13.58
CA ASN A 82 23.37 -12.54 -13.68
C ASN A 82 22.50 -12.57 -12.41
N THR A 83 22.22 -11.40 -11.84
CA THR A 83 21.36 -11.28 -10.66
C THR A 83 20.25 -10.26 -10.85
N ARG A 84 19.06 -10.60 -10.34
CA ARG A 84 17.93 -9.67 -10.18
C ARG A 84 17.90 -9.21 -8.73
N LYS A 85 18.06 -7.91 -8.50
CA LYS A 85 17.96 -7.29 -7.18
C LYS A 85 16.79 -6.33 -7.13
N ARG A 86 16.08 -6.34 -6.01
CA ARG A 86 14.98 -5.42 -5.73
C ARG A 86 15.38 -4.53 -4.56
N PHE A 87 15.21 -3.23 -4.73
CA PHE A 87 15.51 -2.22 -3.72
C PHE A 87 14.27 -1.36 -3.51
N THR A 88 13.83 -1.18 -2.28
CA THR A 88 12.73 -0.27 -1.95
C THR A 88 13.29 0.85 -1.11
N PHE A 89 13.03 2.10 -1.53
CA PHE A 89 13.47 3.28 -0.80
C PHE A 89 12.26 4.12 -0.38
N PRO A 90 12.27 4.65 0.86
CA PRO A 90 11.29 5.63 1.29
C PRO A 90 11.59 6.96 0.61
N ILE A 91 10.56 7.50 -0.05
CA ILE A 91 10.58 8.83 -0.65
C ILE A 91 9.48 9.66 0.00
N PHE A 92 9.79 10.93 0.28
CA PHE A 92 8.82 11.83 0.88
C PHE A 92 7.89 12.41 -0.20
N GLY A 93 6.58 12.28 0.02
CA GLY A 93 5.53 12.71 -0.88
C GLY A 93 5.44 14.23 -0.98
N ASP A 94 5.88 14.78 -2.10
CA ASP A 94 5.62 16.17 -2.46
C ASP A 94 4.48 16.28 -3.49
N VAL A 95 4.28 17.48 -4.02
CA VAL A 95 3.22 17.75 -5.02
C VAL A 95 3.58 17.25 -6.44
N ASN A 96 4.75 16.63 -6.64
CA ASN A 96 5.19 16.23 -7.98
C ASN A 96 4.53 14.93 -8.45
N SER A 97 3.94 15.03 -9.64
CA SER A 97 3.32 13.91 -10.34
C SER A 97 4.20 13.28 -11.42
N GLU A 98 5.33 13.91 -11.75
CA GLU A 98 6.27 13.45 -12.77
C GLU A 98 7.67 13.31 -12.20
N TRP A 99 8.25 12.14 -12.44
CA TRP A 99 9.53 11.72 -11.90
C TRP A 99 10.40 11.14 -13.00
N SER A 100 11.71 11.15 -12.76
CA SER A 100 12.65 10.43 -13.61
C SER A 100 13.63 9.65 -12.75
N ALA A 101 13.97 8.45 -13.22
CA ALA A 101 14.90 7.56 -12.58
C ALA A 101 16.04 7.21 -13.54
N ARG A 102 17.26 7.13 -13.02
CA ARG A 102 18.44 6.77 -13.81
C ARG A 102 19.29 5.78 -13.03
N LEU A 103 19.74 4.74 -13.72
CA LEU A 103 20.80 3.86 -13.22
C LEU A 103 22.12 4.28 -13.86
N ARG A 104 23.11 4.61 -13.05
CA ARG A 104 24.42 5.08 -13.49
C ARG A 104 25.52 4.14 -13.06
N ASN A 105 26.58 4.06 -13.86
CA ASN A 105 27.88 3.50 -13.50
C ASN A 105 28.94 4.57 -13.79
N GLY A 106 29.40 5.23 -12.73
CA GLY A 106 30.22 6.45 -12.84
C GLY A 106 29.51 7.55 -13.66
N PRO A 107 30.18 8.14 -14.68
CA PRO A 107 29.57 9.19 -15.49
C PRO A 107 28.48 8.68 -16.44
N LYS A 108 28.48 7.38 -16.76
CA LYS A 108 27.62 6.78 -17.78
C LYS A 108 26.25 6.40 -17.20
N THR A 109 25.18 6.79 -17.91
CA THR A 109 23.83 6.28 -17.66
C THR A 109 23.64 4.95 -18.39
N LEU A 110 23.30 3.90 -17.65
CA LEU A 110 23.06 2.55 -18.19
C LEU A 110 21.60 2.35 -18.60
N ALA A 111 20.67 2.84 -17.79
CA ALA A 111 19.23 2.79 -18.04
C ALA A 111 18.55 4.03 -17.45
N LYS A 112 17.40 4.41 -18.01
CA LYS A 112 16.64 5.58 -17.53
C LYS A 112 15.16 5.44 -17.81
N HIS A 113 14.37 6.10 -16.95
CA HIS A 113 12.96 6.43 -17.16
C HIS A 113 12.81 7.93 -17.00
N ASP A 114 12.32 8.63 -18.02
CA ASP A 114 12.20 10.11 -18.00
C ASP A 114 10.76 10.59 -17.70
N ASP A 115 9.76 9.70 -17.68
CA ASP A 115 8.34 10.05 -17.49
C ASP A 115 7.61 9.07 -16.54
N LEU A 116 8.17 8.85 -15.35
CA LEU A 116 7.49 8.08 -14.32
C LEU A 116 6.35 8.92 -13.75
N LYS A 117 5.12 8.38 -13.80
CA LYS A 117 3.94 9.06 -13.26
C LYS A 117 3.66 8.62 -11.84
N LEU A 118 3.26 9.58 -11.01
CA LEU A 118 2.77 9.37 -9.66
C LEU A 118 1.46 10.16 -9.49
N ASP A 119 0.40 9.47 -9.08
CA ASP A 119 -0.86 10.10 -8.66
C ASP A 119 -0.66 10.64 -7.24
N SER A 120 -0.18 11.89 -7.15
CA SER A 120 0.04 12.61 -5.90
C SER A 120 -1.31 13.06 -5.33
N LEU A 121 -1.73 12.38 -4.27
CA LEU A 121 -2.99 12.54 -3.58
C LEU A 121 -2.88 13.63 -2.52
N ASP A 122 -3.92 14.46 -2.40
CA ASP A 122 -4.02 15.45 -1.33
C ASP A 122 -3.86 14.77 0.04
N SER A 123 -3.13 15.41 0.95
CA SER A 123 -2.85 14.86 2.29
C SER A 123 -4.11 14.42 3.04
N HIS A 124 -5.28 14.99 2.75
CA HIS A 124 -6.52 14.65 3.45
C HIS A 124 -7.27 13.43 2.87
N ILE A 125 -6.83 12.91 1.72
CA ILE A 125 -7.46 11.73 1.11
C ILE A 125 -7.11 10.49 1.93
N ILE A 126 -8.12 9.64 2.13
CA ILE A 126 -7.91 8.29 2.64
C ILE A 126 -7.44 7.40 1.49
N LEU A 127 -6.21 6.88 1.64
CA LEU A 127 -5.61 5.89 0.76
C LEU A 127 -5.60 4.53 1.47
N VAL A 128 -6.38 3.59 0.92
CA VAL A 128 -6.44 2.22 1.43
C VAL A 128 -5.54 1.33 0.57
N GLY A 129 -4.51 0.74 1.18
CA GLY A 129 -3.74 -0.33 0.54
C GLY A 129 -4.53 -1.64 0.56
N ALA A 130 -4.48 -2.43 -0.50
CA ALA A 130 -5.20 -3.70 -0.59
C ALA A 130 -4.33 -4.84 -1.10
N LEU A 131 -4.05 -5.82 -0.24
CA LEU A 131 -3.47 -7.12 -0.59
C LEU A 131 -4.57 -8.18 -0.63
N SER A 132 -5.21 -8.28 -1.80
CA SER A 132 -6.38 -9.16 -2.01
C SER A 132 -5.96 -10.57 -2.43
N GLY A 133 -6.75 -11.57 -2.04
CA GLY A 133 -6.57 -12.96 -2.48
C GLY A 133 -6.88 -13.17 -3.96
N GLN A 134 -7.81 -12.38 -4.51
CA GLN A 134 -8.27 -12.44 -5.90
C GLN A 134 -8.19 -11.08 -6.58
N GLN A 135 -7.97 -11.09 -7.90
CA GLN A 135 -8.07 -9.90 -8.73
C GLN A 135 -9.51 -9.34 -8.60
N SER A 136 -9.64 -8.08 -8.18
CA SER A 136 -10.93 -7.40 -7.91
C SER A 136 -11.74 -7.95 -6.72
N GLY A 137 -11.11 -8.66 -5.78
CA GLY A 137 -11.74 -9.10 -4.53
C GLY A 137 -11.72 -8.06 -3.41
N GLY A 138 -10.80 -7.10 -3.49
CA GLY A 138 -10.50 -6.13 -2.43
C GLY A 138 -11.57 -5.08 -2.14
N PRO A 139 -11.25 -4.14 -1.22
CA PRO A 139 -12.15 -3.08 -0.84
C PRO A 139 -12.51 -2.18 -2.03
N VAL A 140 -13.75 -1.70 -2.00
CA VAL A 140 -14.27 -0.69 -2.95
C VAL A 140 -14.78 0.46 -2.11
N LEU A 141 -14.48 1.69 -2.51
CA LEU A 141 -14.91 2.89 -1.79
C LEU A 141 -15.99 3.65 -2.57
N PRO A 142 -16.95 4.28 -1.88
CA PRO A 142 -17.97 5.08 -2.50
C PRO A 142 -17.33 6.34 -3.11
N LYS A 143 -17.93 6.84 -4.19
CA LYS A 143 -17.51 8.08 -4.83
C LYS A 143 -18.06 9.28 -4.05
N THR A 144 -17.27 10.34 -3.98
CA THR A 144 -17.71 11.64 -3.46
C THR A 144 -18.73 12.28 -4.41
N ARG A 145 -19.57 13.18 -3.88
CA ARG A 145 -20.69 13.80 -4.61
C ARG A 145 -20.75 15.32 -4.43
N PHE A 146 -19.59 15.96 -4.40
CA PHE A 146 -19.50 17.40 -4.34
C PHE A 146 -20.09 18.04 -5.60
N LYS A 147 -20.64 19.26 -5.44
CA LYS A 147 -21.19 20.04 -6.56
C LYS A 147 -20.19 20.28 -7.69
N ARG A 148 -18.90 20.42 -7.37
CA ARG A 148 -17.84 20.64 -8.36
C ARG A 148 -17.16 19.33 -8.73
N ALA A 149 -17.12 19.00 -10.02
CA ALA A 149 -16.46 17.79 -10.52
C ALA A 149 -14.95 17.75 -10.18
N SER A 150 -14.27 18.90 -10.16
CA SER A 150 -12.86 18.99 -9.77
C SER A 150 -12.63 18.57 -8.31
N GLN A 151 -13.54 18.95 -7.41
CA GLN A 151 -13.48 18.54 -6.00
C GLN A 151 -13.71 17.04 -5.85
N ASN A 152 -14.59 16.45 -6.65
CA ASN A 152 -14.75 14.99 -6.66
C ASN A 152 -13.49 14.26 -7.10
N LYS A 153 -12.80 14.77 -8.13
CA LYS A 153 -11.52 14.20 -8.55
C LYS A 153 -10.45 14.34 -7.48
N GLN A 154 -10.40 15.49 -6.81
CA GLN A 154 -9.38 15.81 -5.81
C GLN A 154 -9.59 15.08 -4.49
N PHE A 155 -10.82 14.87 -4.02
CA PHE A 155 -11.07 14.37 -2.66
C PHE A 155 -11.68 12.97 -2.62
N THR A 156 -11.77 12.28 -3.75
CA THR A 156 -12.28 10.91 -3.76
C THR A 156 -11.32 9.97 -3.03
N PRO A 157 -11.80 9.19 -2.04
CA PRO A 157 -11.02 8.12 -1.43
C PRO A 157 -10.48 7.15 -2.48
N ARG A 158 -9.29 6.59 -2.21
CA ARG A 158 -8.57 5.74 -3.15
C ARG A 158 -8.26 4.38 -2.55
N VAL A 159 -8.22 3.36 -3.42
CA VAL A 159 -7.74 2.03 -3.09
C VAL A 159 -6.56 1.72 -4.00
N ALA A 160 -5.40 1.46 -3.40
CA ALA A 160 -4.21 0.98 -4.09
C ALA A 160 -4.16 -0.55 -4.02
N ASN A 161 -4.30 -1.23 -5.15
CA ASN A 161 -4.18 -2.69 -5.22
C ASN A 161 -2.69 -3.07 -5.25
N LEU A 162 -2.20 -3.59 -4.14
CA LEU A 162 -0.80 -3.91 -3.93
C LEU A 162 -0.48 -5.34 -4.37
N GLN A 163 0.77 -5.59 -4.72
CA GLN A 163 1.29 -6.91 -5.05
C GLN A 163 2.31 -7.33 -4.00
N LEU A 164 2.33 -8.61 -3.62
CA LEU A 164 3.26 -9.12 -2.62
C LEU A 164 4.73 -8.89 -2.99
N ASP A 165 5.07 -8.99 -4.27
CA ASP A 165 6.43 -8.84 -4.77
C ASP A 165 6.96 -7.42 -4.58
N THR A 166 6.12 -6.40 -4.80
CA THR A 166 6.50 -4.99 -4.68
C THR A 166 6.10 -4.38 -3.34
N PHE A 167 5.47 -5.14 -2.46
CA PHE A 167 5.04 -4.67 -1.15
C PHE A 167 6.25 -4.34 -0.28
N PRO A 168 6.29 -3.17 0.36
CA PRO A 168 7.46 -2.73 1.10
C PRO A 168 7.72 -3.55 2.36
N ASP A 169 8.99 -3.59 2.75
CA ASP A 169 9.51 -4.25 3.95
C ASP A 169 10.03 -3.25 5.00
N ASP A 170 9.88 -1.94 4.76
CA ASP A 170 10.20 -0.88 5.72
C ASP A 170 8.90 -0.23 6.24
N PRO A 171 8.65 -0.22 7.57
CA PRO A 171 7.45 0.38 8.15
C PRO A 171 7.29 1.88 7.83
N ILE A 172 8.36 2.65 7.65
CA ILE A 172 8.24 4.09 7.35
C ILE A 172 7.56 4.31 6.00
N THR A 173 7.81 3.43 5.03
CA THR A 173 7.19 3.55 3.71
C THR A 173 5.70 3.32 3.72
N LEU A 174 5.15 2.67 4.77
CA LEU A 174 3.72 2.39 4.92
C LEU A 174 2.94 3.58 5.50
N GLU A 175 3.61 4.63 5.98
CA GLU A 175 2.97 5.80 6.60
C GLU A 175 1.97 6.51 5.67
N GLY A 176 2.25 6.52 4.36
CA GLY A 176 1.32 7.03 3.35
C GLY A 176 0.00 6.26 3.24
N LEU A 177 -0.14 5.09 3.89
CA LEU A 177 -1.40 4.38 4.04
C LEU A 177 -2.00 4.66 5.43
N GLN A 178 -3.28 5.03 5.46
CA GLN A 178 -4.04 5.04 6.73
C GLN A 178 -4.61 3.66 7.06
N THR A 179 -4.95 2.89 6.03
CA THR A 179 -5.58 1.58 6.19
C THR A 179 -4.99 0.58 5.22
N LEU A 180 -4.73 -0.63 5.69
CA LEU A 180 -4.28 -1.76 4.89
C LEU A 180 -5.32 -2.88 5.01
N TYR A 181 -5.96 -3.20 3.90
CA TYR A 181 -6.73 -4.42 3.75
C TYR A 181 -5.79 -5.58 3.40
N LEU A 182 -5.88 -6.66 4.15
CA LEU A 182 -5.09 -7.86 3.97
C LEU A 182 -5.98 -9.10 4.02
N ASN A 183 -5.95 -9.90 2.96
CA ASN A 183 -6.53 -11.23 2.99
C ASN A 183 -5.58 -12.23 3.67
N SER A 184 -6.07 -13.11 4.53
CA SER A 184 -5.24 -14.09 5.23
C SER A 184 -4.47 -15.01 4.26
N VAL A 185 -5.00 -15.31 3.08
CA VAL A 185 -4.32 -16.12 2.04
C VAL A 185 -3.08 -15.43 1.48
N GLN A 186 -3.07 -14.09 1.46
CA GLN A 186 -1.85 -13.33 1.11
C GLN A 186 -0.94 -13.14 2.32
N ALA A 187 -1.54 -12.99 3.51
CA ALA A 187 -0.82 -12.79 4.75
C ALA A 187 0.18 -13.93 5.07
N ILE A 188 -0.21 -15.18 4.79
CA ILE A 188 0.66 -16.36 4.99
C ILE A 188 1.84 -16.43 4.00
N LYS A 189 1.82 -15.63 2.93
CA LYS A 189 2.86 -15.60 1.89
C LYS A 189 3.83 -14.44 2.05
N LEU A 190 3.56 -13.52 2.99
CA LEU A 190 4.43 -12.38 3.25
C LEU A 190 5.79 -12.84 3.75
N ARG A 191 6.84 -12.16 3.27
CA ARG A 191 8.20 -12.35 3.79
C ARG A 191 8.26 -11.88 5.25
N PRO A 192 9.15 -12.44 6.09
CA PRO A 192 9.27 -12.03 7.49
C PRO A 192 9.46 -10.53 7.68
N GLU A 193 10.25 -9.89 6.81
CA GLU A 193 10.51 -8.44 6.85
C GLU A 193 9.24 -7.63 6.55
N GLN A 194 8.45 -8.03 5.55
CA GLN A 194 7.16 -7.40 5.22
C GLN A 194 6.15 -7.56 6.37
N ALA A 195 6.09 -8.74 6.98
CA ALA A 195 5.23 -9.01 8.12
C ALA A 195 5.64 -8.16 9.36
N ALA A 196 6.94 -7.98 9.58
CA ALA A 196 7.48 -7.13 10.63
C ALA A 196 7.18 -5.64 10.36
N ALA A 197 7.28 -5.19 9.10
CA ALA A 197 6.91 -3.84 8.68
C ALA A 197 5.43 -3.54 8.96
N ILE A 198 4.53 -4.43 8.56
CA ILE A 198 3.09 -4.28 8.85
C ILE A 198 2.85 -4.25 10.36
N SER A 199 3.45 -5.16 11.12
CA SER A 199 3.27 -5.22 12.57
C SER A 199 3.72 -3.92 13.25
N THR A 200 4.88 -3.40 12.84
CA THR A 200 5.41 -2.12 13.35
C THR A 200 4.53 -0.95 12.95
N TRP A 201 4.12 -0.87 11.68
CA TRP A 201 3.23 0.17 11.18
C TRP A 201 1.89 0.20 11.93
N VAL A 202 1.28 -0.96 12.20
CA VAL A 202 0.06 -1.05 13.03
C VAL A 202 0.34 -0.52 14.44
N LEU A 203 1.44 -0.92 15.07
CA LEU A 203 1.79 -0.44 16.41
C LEU A 203 2.03 1.07 16.45
N CYS A 204 2.48 1.67 15.35
CA CYS A 204 2.73 3.11 15.22
C CYS A 204 1.49 3.96 14.87
N GLY A 205 0.32 3.35 14.62
CA GLY A 205 -0.91 4.11 14.29
C GLY A 205 -1.69 3.59 13.10
N GLY A 206 -1.13 2.64 12.34
CA GLY A 206 -1.78 2.06 11.18
C GLY A 206 -3.04 1.26 11.51
N HIS A 207 -4.00 1.24 10.57
CA HIS A 207 -5.18 0.40 10.66
C HIS A 207 -5.09 -0.83 9.74
N LEU A 208 -4.90 -2.02 10.31
CA LEU A 208 -5.00 -3.28 9.57
C LEU A 208 -6.45 -3.79 9.56
N ILE A 209 -7.00 -4.04 8.38
CA ILE A 209 -8.24 -4.80 8.20
C ILE A 209 -7.88 -6.18 7.66
N LEU A 210 -8.07 -7.21 8.46
CA LEU A 210 -7.77 -8.60 8.12
C LEU A 210 -9.05 -9.35 7.77
N ALA A 211 -9.20 -9.75 6.51
CA ALA A 211 -10.23 -10.70 6.09
C ALA A 211 -9.70 -12.13 6.22
N VAL A 212 -10.35 -12.93 7.07
CA VAL A 212 -9.91 -14.30 7.36
C VAL A 212 -10.61 -15.26 6.41
N ASP A 213 -9.84 -15.89 5.53
CA ASP A 213 -10.32 -16.98 4.68
C ASP A 213 -10.50 -18.26 5.49
N GLN A 214 -9.48 -18.64 6.27
CA GLN A 214 -9.55 -19.76 7.20
C GLN A 214 -9.00 -19.37 8.57
N PRO A 215 -9.68 -19.72 9.69
CA PRO A 215 -9.15 -19.51 11.04
C PRO A 215 -7.73 -20.02 11.28
N LYS A 216 -7.34 -21.07 10.55
CA LYS A 216 -6.00 -21.67 10.62
C LYS A 216 -4.91 -20.73 10.10
N ASP A 217 -5.22 -19.88 9.11
CA ASP A 217 -4.26 -18.94 8.54
C ASP A 217 -3.73 -17.97 9.60
N VAL A 218 -4.60 -17.53 10.53
CA VAL A 218 -4.22 -16.62 11.61
C VAL A 218 -3.51 -17.36 12.75
N SER A 219 -4.06 -18.50 13.17
CA SER A 219 -3.55 -19.25 14.33
C SER A 219 -2.22 -19.97 14.06
N SER A 220 -1.95 -20.37 12.81
CA SER A 220 -0.72 -21.06 12.42
C SER A 220 0.39 -20.12 11.93
N THR A 221 0.10 -18.82 11.80
CA THR A 221 1.06 -17.80 11.36
C THR A 221 1.44 -16.95 12.55
N GLU A 222 2.67 -17.10 13.03
CA GLU A 222 3.12 -16.52 14.30
C GLU A 222 2.89 -15.01 14.40
N TRP A 223 3.30 -14.25 13.38
CA TRP A 223 3.16 -12.79 13.39
C TRP A 223 1.68 -12.35 13.42
N LEU A 224 0.79 -13.05 12.70
CA LEU A 224 -0.64 -12.79 12.73
C LEU A 224 -1.24 -13.13 14.10
N SER A 225 -0.89 -14.28 14.66
CA SER A 225 -1.36 -14.69 15.99
C SER A 225 -0.96 -13.67 17.06
N ASN A 226 0.30 -13.21 17.02
CA ASN A 226 0.85 -12.21 17.96
C ASN A 226 0.22 -10.82 17.82
N LEU A 227 -0.07 -10.39 16.59
CA LEU A 227 -0.69 -9.09 16.31
C LEU A 227 -2.19 -9.09 16.58
N VAL A 228 -2.91 -10.09 16.06
CA VAL A 228 -4.37 -10.21 16.16
C VAL A 228 -4.80 -10.58 17.57
N ARG A 229 -4.11 -11.54 18.21
CA ARG A 229 -4.46 -12.10 19.54
C ARG A 229 -5.94 -12.50 19.62
N GLY A 230 -6.39 -13.21 18.60
CA GLY A 230 -7.79 -13.59 18.41
C GLY A 230 -8.04 -15.07 18.56
N ARG A 231 -9.23 -15.42 19.03
CA ARG A 231 -9.79 -16.78 19.01
C ARG A 231 -10.87 -16.84 17.94
N PHE A 232 -10.86 -17.93 17.20
CA PHE A 232 -11.76 -18.15 16.07
C PHE A 232 -12.60 -19.40 16.32
N GLY A 233 -13.91 -19.28 16.14
CA GLY A 233 -14.84 -20.40 16.17
C GLY A 233 -14.90 -21.13 14.82
N PRO A 234 -15.68 -22.22 14.74
CA PRO A 234 -15.91 -22.89 13.46
C PRO A 234 -16.65 -21.98 12.48
N VAL A 235 -16.34 -22.11 11.20
CA VAL A 235 -17.09 -21.46 10.12
C VAL A 235 -18.49 -22.08 10.07
N LYS A 236 -19.52 -21.24 10.17
CA LYS A 236 -20.92 -21.65 10.01
C LYS A 236 -21.61 -20.75 9.01
N ASN A 237 -22.46 -21.34 8.18
CA ASN A 237 -23.36 -20.60 7.31
C ASN A 237 -24.48 -19.98 8.14
N THR A 238 -24.70 -18.68 7.99
CA THR A 238 -25.76 -17.96 8.67
C THR A 238 -26.40 -16.97 7.72
N VAL A 239 -27.72 -16.82 7.82
CA VAL A 239 -28.46 -15.84 7.05
C VAL A 239 -28.05 -14.45 7.54
N VAL A 240 -27.59 -13.58 6.63
CA VAL A 240 -27.14 -12.23 7.01
C VAL A 240 -28.27 -11.42 7.65
N GLY A 241 -29.49 -11.59 7.13
CA GLY A 241 -30.66 -10.85 7.55
C GLY A 241 -30.48 -9.35 7.33
N GLN A 242 -31.05 -8.55 8.23
CA GLN A 242 -30.92 -7.09 8.20
C GLN A 242 -29.76 -6.56 9.05
N SER A 243 -29.06 -7.42 9.81
CA SER A 243 -28.03 -7.01 10.77
C SER A 243 -26.92 -6.16 10.15
N LEU A 244 -26.47 -6.52 8.95
CA LEU A 244 -25.42 -5.78 8.26
C LEU A 244 -25.89 -4.41 7.72
N ASN A 245 -27.12 -4.34 7.21
CA ASN A 245 -27.73 -3.09 6.78
C ASN A 245 -28.03 -2.18 7.98
N GLN A 246 -28.53 -2.72 9.09
CA GLN A 246 -28.78 -1.98 10.34
C GLN A 246 -27.48 -1.46 10.94
N TRP A 247 -26.44 -2.28 10.94
CA TRP A 247 -25.11 -1.85 11.30
C TRP A 247 -24.76 -0.62 10.45
N LEU A 248 -24.74 -0.73 9.12
CA LEU A 248 -24.44 0.39 8.23
C LEU A 248 -25.30 1.64 8.47
N ALA A 249 -26.61 1.48 8.67
CA ALA A 249 -27.52 2.60 8.85
C ALA A 249 -27.17 3.48 10.06
N ALA A 250 -26.46 2.93 11.06
CA ALA A 250 -26.03 3.67 12.24
C ALA A 250 -24.92 4.72 11.99
N THR A 251 -24.35 4.82 10.78
CA THR A 251 -23.23 5.75 10.50
C THR A 251 -23.66 7.13 9.99
N GLY A 252 -24.89 7.28 9.49
CA GLY A 252 -25.32 8.51 8.83
C GLY A 252 -24.74 8.74 7.42
N TYR A 253 -24.22 7.70 6.74
CA TYR A 253 -23.84 7.84 5.33
C TYR A 253 -25.07 8.09 4.44
N PRO A 254 -24.93 8.91 3.37
CA PRO A 254 -26.01 9.13 2.42
C PRO A 254 -26.27 7.88 1.56
N ASP A 255 -27.50 7.73 1.08
CA ASP A 255 -27.88 6.75 0.04
C ASP A 255 -27.44 5.30 0.30
N ILE A 256 -27.45 4.85 1.56
CA ILE A 256 -27.41 3.42 1.86
C ILE A 256 -28.71 2.83 1.28
N SER A 257 -28.59 1.92 0.31
CA SER A 257 -29.76 1.27 -0.29
C SER A 257 -30.55 0.57 0.82
N ARG A 258 -31.84 0.89 0.94
CA ARG A 258 -32.67 0.51 2.10
C ARG A 258 -32.82 -1.00 2.27
N SER A 259 -32.68 -1.79 1.21
CA SER A 259 -32.75 -3.25 1.33
C SER A 259 -32.20 -3.95 0.09
N ASP A 260 -31.13 -4.73 0.28
CA ASP A 260 -30.72 -5.78 -0.65
C ASP A 260 -31.28 -7.11 -0.14
N ASN A 261 -32.53 -7.41 -0.50
CA ASN A 261 -33.25 -8.58 0.04
C ASN A 261 -32.61 -9.91 -0.40
N ILE A 262 -31.97 -9.94 -1.57
CA ILE A 262 -31.26 -11.11 -2.08
C ILE A 262 -30.06 -11.38 -1.19
N PHE A 263 -29.25 -10.36 -0.91
CA PHE A 263 -28.13 -10.48 0.00
C PHE A 263 -28.59 -10.83 1.44
N ALA A 264 -29.64 -10.18 1.93
CA ALA A 264 -30.18 -10.43 3.27
C ALA A 264 -30.65 -11.89 3.47
N ALA A 265 -31.20 -12.51 2.43
CA ALA A 265 -31.63 -13.91 2.45
C ALA A 265 -30.49 -14.92 2.19
N SER A 266 -29.31 -14.45 1.78
CA SER A 266 -28.19 -15.32 1.39
C SER A 266 -27.51 -15.98 2.59
N GLN A 267 -26.99 -17.19 2.38
CA GLN A 267 -26.16 -17.89 3.35
C GLN A 267 -24.75 -17.32 3.35
N PHE A 268 -24.25 -16.97 4.53
CA PHE A 268 -22.98 -16.30 4.72
C PHE A 268 -22.03 -17.17 5.55
N PRO A 269 -20.95 -17.72 4.95
CA PRO A 269 -19.97 -18.49 5.70
C PRO A 269 -19.13 -17.57 6.57
N ALA A 270 -19.35 -17.61 7.89
CA ALA A 270 -18.58 -16.81 8.85
C ALA A 270 -18.20 -17.61 10.11
N ALA A 271 -16.94 -17.44 10.50
CA ALA A 271 -16.40 -17.85 11.78
C ALA A 271 -16.70 -16.78 12.84
N THR A 272 -16.91 -17.24 14.07
CA THR A 272 -16.94 -16.35 15.23
C THR A 272 -15.53 -15.82 15.50
N VAL A 273 -15.40 -14.54 15.82
CA VAL A 273 -14.13 -13.86 16.10
C VAL A 273 -14.22 -13.20 17.48
N GLN A 274 -13.26 -13.50 18.34
CA GLN A 274 -13.10 -12.84 19.63
C GLN A 274 -11.65 -12.37 19.74
N LEU A 275 -11.45 -11.06 19.91
CA LEU A 275 -10.12 -10.47 20.05
C LEU A 275 -9.83 -10.17 21.51
N SER A 276 -8.59 -10.41 21.94
CA SER A 276 -8.13 -10.02 23.27
C SER A 276 -8.18 -8.50 23.42
N ASN A 277 -8.86 -8.02 24.47
CA ASN A 277 -9.17 -6.60 24.71
C ASN A 277 -9.81 -5.92 23.49
N GLY A 278 -10.64 -6.66 22.75
CA GLY A 278 -11.36 -6.15 21.58
C GLY A 278 -12.84 -5.93 21.85
N SER A 279 -13.46 -5.17 20.97
CA SER A 279 -14.91 -4.96 20.92
C SER A 279 -15.48 -5.61 19.65
N THR A 280 -16.68 -6.17 19.75
CA THR A 280 -17.40 -6.67 18.58
C THR A 280 -17.74 -5.52 17.63
N LEU A 281 -17.49 -5.73 16.33
CA LEU A 281 -17.90 -4.82 15.27
C LEU A 281 -19.24 -5.21 14.69
N LEU A 282 -19.41 -6.50 14.39
CA LEU A 282 -20.57 -7.04 13.68
C LEU A 282 -20.95 -8.38 14.29
N GLU A 283 -22.25 -8.54 14.54
CA GLU A 283 -22.85 -9.79 14.97
C GLU A 283 -23.84 -10.30 13.93
N LEU A 284 -23.78 -11.60 13.66
CA LEU A 284 -24.77 -12.34 12.88
C LEU A 284 -25.28 -13.47 13.75
N ASP A 285 -26.60 -13.50 13.99
CA ASP A 285 -27.25 -14.51 14.84
C ASP A 285 -26.60 -14.62 16.24
N ASN A 286 -26.40 -13.47 16.91
CA ASN A 286 -25.71 -13.34 18.20
C ASN A 286 -24.27 -13.91 18.22
N ARG A 287 -23.65 -14.10 17.06
CA ARG A 287 -22.24 -14.51 16.95
C ARG A 287 -21.41 -13.32 16.45
N PRO A 288 -20.36 -12.90 17.18
CA PRO A 288 -19.46 -11.86 16.69
C PRO A 288 -18.70 -12.40 15.48
N VAL A 289 -19.00 -11.91 14.29
CA VAL A 289 -18.35 -12.31 13.03
C VAL A 289 -17.33 -11.29 12.55
N ALA A 290 -17.30 -10.11 13.17
CA ALA A 290 -16.18 -9.17 13.05
C ALA A 290 -15.92 -8.51 14.39
N ALA A 291 -14.66 -8.22 14.67
CA ALA A 291 -14.22 -7.57 15.89
C ALA A 291 -13.07 -6.61 15.60
N LYS A 292 -12.92 -5.59 16.45
CA LYS A 292 -11.77 -4.68 16.43
C LYS A 292 -11.05 -4.69 17.75
N ALA A 293 -9.75 -4.44 17.72
CA ALA A 293 -8.98 -4.21 18.93
C ALA A 293 -7.82 -3.25 18.64
N ASN A 294 -7.48 -2.41 19.62
CA ASN A 294 -6.34 -1.51 19.52
C ASN A 294 -5.03 -2.29 19.73
N ARG A 295 -3.99 -1.91 18.99
CA ARG A 295 -2.64 -2.50 19.05
C ARG A 295 -1.63 -1.37 18.93
N GLY A 296 -0.91 -1.07 20.02
CA GLY A 296 -0.09 0.13 20.09
C GLY A 296 -0.95 1.39 19.92
N LEU A 297 -0.52 2.30 19.05
CA LEU A 297 -1.27 3.50 18.67
C LEU A 297 -2.30 3.23 17.56
N GLY A 298 -2.19 2.10 16.85
CA GLY A 298 -3.11 1.72 15.78
C GLY A 298 -4.14 0.69 16.21
N GLN A 299 -4.69 0.01 15.22
CA GLN A 299 -5.81 -0.91 15.43
C GLN A 299 -5.85 -2.03 14.40
N VAL A 300 -6.47 -3.14 14.79
CA VAL A 300 -6.74 -4.29 13.93
C VAL A 300 -8.24 -4.56 13.92
N SER A 301 -8.84 -4.57 12.73
CA SER A 301 -10.20 -5.04 12.50
C SER A 301 -10.15 -6.40 11.81
N VAL A 302 -10.73 -7.42 12.42
CA VAL A 302 -10.74 -8.78 11.89
C VAL A 302 -12.15 -9.14 11.45
N LEU A 303 -12.26 -9.58 10.19
CA LEU A 303 -13.48 -10.16 9.62
C LEU A 303 -13.34 -11.68 9.65
N GLY A 304 -14.26 -12.36 10.33
CA GLY A 304 -14.32 -13.82 10.42
C GLY A 304 -14.85 -14.49 9.15
N PHE A 305 -14.86 -13.78 8.04
CA PHE A 305 -15.36 -14.23 6.75
C PHE A 305 -14.49 -13.66 5.64
N ASN A 306 -14.47 -14.34 4.50
CA ASN A 306 -13.80 -13.84 3.32
C ASN A 306 -14.71 -12.86 2.56
N SER A 307 -14.39 -11.57 2.63
CA SER A 307 -15.11 -10.50 1.94
C SER A 307 -14.93 -10.50 0.41
N GLU A 308 -14.05 -11.33 -0.13
CA GLU A 308 -13.82 -11.43 -1.59
C GLU A 308 -14.73 -12.45 -2.26
N ARG A 309 -15.53 -13.19 -1.49
CA ARG A 309 -16.44 -14.25 -1.97
C ARG A 309 -17.90 -13.82 -1.91
N GLU A 310 -18.74 -14.53 -2.67
CA GLU A 310 -20.18 -14.39 -2.54
C GLU A 310 -20.67 -14.86 -1.16
N PRO A 311 -21.71 -14.22 -0.60
CA PRO A 311 -22.54 -13.18 -1.22
C PRO A 311 -22.05 -11.74 -0.97
N PHE A 312 -20.94 -11.54 -0.23
CA PHE A 312 -20.43 -10.19 0.08
C PHE A 312 -19.99 -9.45 -1.18
N LYS A 313 -19.36 -10.17 -2.11
CA LYS A 313 -18.83 -9.61 -3.35
C LYS A 313 -19.93 -8.93 -4.17
N SER A 314 -21.13 -9.51 -4.29
CA SER A 314 -22.23 -8.90 -5.03
C SER A 314 -23.07 -7.90 -4.23
N TRP A 315 -22.76 -7.68 -2.95
CA TRP A 315 -23.61 -6.85 -2.09
C TRP A 315 -23.60 -5.37 -2.51
N THR A 316 -24.79 -4.81 -2.69
CA THR A 316 -24.98 -3.43 -3.17
C THR A 316 -24.30 -2.39 -2.27
N ASN A 317 -24.37 -2.56 -0.94
CA ASN A 317 -23.83 -1.59 0.02
C ASN A 317 -22.38 -1.88 0.45
N ARG A 318 -21.66 -2.81 -0.22
CA ARG A 318 -20.28 -3.17 0.15
C ARG A 318 -19.32 -1.98 0.18
N ALA A 319 -19.54 -0.98 -0.68
CA ALA A 319 -18.70 0.22 -0.69
C ALA A 319 -18.81 1.02 0.62
N TRP A 320 -20.04 1.17 1.13
CA TRP A 320 -20.29 1.83 2.42
C TRP A 320 -19.76 1.05 3.60
N PHE A 321 -19.73 -0.29 3.51
CA PHE A 321 -19.07 -1.14 4.50
C PHE A 321 -17.57 -0.86 4.59
N TRP A 322 -16.89 -0.78 3.46
CA TRP A 322 -15.47 -0.45 3.44
C TRP A 322 -15.20 0.98 3.88
N ALA A 323 -16.04 1.95 3.49
CA ALA A 323 -15.93 3.33 3.97
C ALA A 323 -16.04 3.40 5.50
N ARG A 324 -16.99 2.66 6.09
CA ARG A 324 -17.12 2.60 7.54
C ARG A 324 -15.92 1.95 8.20
N LEU A 325 -15.46 0.81 7.68
CA LEU A 325 -14.31 0.12 8.26
C LEU A 325 -13.05 0.97 8.18
N ALA A 326 -12.80 1.63 7.05
CA ALA A 326 -11.69 2.57 6.87
C ALA A 326 -11.91 3.92 7.60
N GLN A 327 -12.98 4.05 8.40
CA GLN A 327 -13.30 5.23 9.21
C GLN A 327 -13.36 6.52 8.39
N ILE A 328 -13.89 6.44 7.16
CA ILE A 328 -14.02 7.62 6.30
C ILE A 328 -15.19 8.46 6.80
N GLU A 329 -14.90 9.70 7.17
CA GLU A 329 -15.88 10.63 7.69
C GLU A 329 -17.01 10.94 6.70
N THR A 330 -18.24 11.10 7.20
CA THR A 330 -19.45 11.28 6.39
C THR A 330 -19.44 12.57 5.57
N PHE A 331 -18.76 13.61 6.04
CA PHE A 331 -18.69 14.90 5.34
C PHE A 331 -18.03 14.80 3.96
N TRP A 332 -17.17 13.79 3.73
CA TRP A 332 -16.56 13.56 2.41
C TRP A 332 -17.59 13.16 1.35
N PHE A 333 -18.78 12.73 1.77
CA PHE A 333 -19.86 12.31 0.88
C PHE A 333 -21.02 13.31 0.82
N GLY A 334 -20.84 14.50 1.40
CA GLY A 334 -21.80 15.61 1.31
C GLY A 334 -21.72 16.37 -0.02
N GLU A 335 -22.62 17.34 -0.19
CA GLU A 335 -22.68 18.18 -1.41
C GLU A 335 -21.54 19.20 -1.50
N ASN A 336 -21.03 19.65 -0.34
CA ASN A 336 -20.03 20.70 -0.27
C ASN A 336 -18.73 20.10 0.29
N ALA A 337 -17.63 20.30 -0.44
CA ALA A 337 -16.33 19.92 0.06
C ALA A 337 -16.00 20.76 1.31
N PRO A 338 -15.35 20.17 2.33
CA PRO A 338 -14.93 20.91 3.51
C PRO A 338 -14.03 22.09 3.10
N GLN A 339 -14.32 23.27 3.61
CA GLN A 339 -13.49 24.47 3.41
C GLN A 339 -12.20 24.29 4.21
N ARG A 340 -11.11 23.87 3.56
CA ARG A 340 -9.81 23.67 4.22
C ARG A 340 -8.84 24.76 3.81
N PHE A 341 -8.74 25.79 4.66
CA PHE A 341 -7.66 26.76 4.65
C PHE A 341 -6.47 26.17 5.44
N GLY A 342 -5.35 25.92 4.76
CA GLY A 342 -4.00 26.00 5.34
C GLY A 342 -3.57 25.03 6.44
N GLN A 343 -4.30 23.97 6.74
CA GLN A 343 -3.85 22.97 7.71
C GLN A 343 -2.92 21.95 7.03
N THR A 344 -1.64 22.28 6.96
CA THR A 344 -0.59 21.27 6.71
C THR A 344 -0.50 20.39 7.95
N HIS A 345 -0.54 19.07 7.79
CA HIS A 345 -0.22 18.17 8.89
C HIS A 345 1.18 18.50 9.43
N ILE A 346 1.31 18.66 10.75
CA ILE A 346 2.58 18.96 11.43
C ILE A 346 3.64 17.90 11.05
N ASP A 347 3.21 16.65 10.89
CA ASP A 347 4.05 15.53 10.50
C ASP A 347 4.61 15.70 9.07
N GLY A 348 3.83 16.27 8.15
CA GLY A 348 4.31 16.60 6.81
C GLY A 348 5.34 17.74 6.82
N VAL A 349 5.25 18.66 7.78
CA VAL A 349 6.28 19.71 7.98
C VAL A 349 7.56 19.10 8.53
N PHE A 350 7.47 18.22 9.53
CA PHE A 350 8.64 17.51 10.07
C PHE A 350 9.27 16.54 9.06
N GLY A 351 8.46 15.83 8.28
CA GLY A 351 8.90 14.97 7.19
C GLY A 351 9.64 15.77 6.11
N ALA A 352 9.07 16.89 5.67
CA ALA A 352 9.74 17.81 4.75
C ALA A 352 11.05 18.36 5.35
N MET A 353 11.07 18.62 6.67
CA MET A 353 12.25 19.11 7.37
C MET A 353 13.35 18.06 7.50
N LEU A 354 13.01 16.79 7.78
CA LEU A 354 13.91 15.64 7.85
C LEU A 354 14.48 15.29 6.47
N ASP A 355 13.65 15.37 5.42
CA ASP A 355 14.09 15.16 4.03
C ASP A 355 14.93 16.35 3.52
N SER A 356 14.69 17.56 4.05
CA SER A 356 15.58 18.69 3.84
C SER A 356 16.90 18.45 4.58
N ARG A 357 17.90 17.96 3.85
CA ARG A 357 19.31 18.02 4.27
C ARG A 357 19.84 19.46 4.48
N GLN A 358 18.96 20.48 4.44
CA GLN A 358 19.25 21.88 4.72
C GLN A 358 19.40 22.18 6.21
N ILE A 359 19.03 21.28 7.13
CA ILE A 359 19.61 21.29 8.46
C ILE A 359 21.03 20.74 8.34
N SER A 360 21.94 21.57 7.82
CA SER A 360 23.35 21.41 8.14
C SER A 360 23.44 21.37 9.66
N LYS A 361 23.95 20.28 10.22
CA LYS A 361 24.28 20.24 11.65
C LYS A 361 25.12 21.48 11.90
N LEU A 362 24.65 22.40 12.73
CA LEU A 362 25.46 23.54 13.15
C LEU A 362 26.81 22.95 13.56
N PRO A 363 27.94 23.39 12.96
CA PRO A 363 29.22 22.78 13.26
C PRO A 363 29.39 22.79 14.76
N VAL A 364 29.64 21.62 15.36
CA VAL A 364 29.65 21.45 16.82
C VAL A 364 30.56 22.48 17.49
N ALA A 365 31.61 22.91 16.79
CA ALA A 365 32.48 24.01 17.17
C ALA A 365 31.75 25.34 17.45
N TRP A 366 30.80 25.76 16.62
CA TRP A 366 30.01 26.99 16.84
C TRP A 366 29.06 26.87 18.03
N LEU A 367 28.47 25.69 18.24
CA LEU A 367 27.66 25.40 19.42
C LEU A 367 28.49 25.44 20.70
N LEU A 368 29.69 24.85 20.69
CA LEU A 368 30.62 24.90 21.82
C LEU A 368 31.13 26.31 22.08
N LEU A 369 31.41 27.10 21.03
CA LEU A 369 31.86 28.48 21.16
C LEU A 369 30.74 29.37 21.71
N LEU A 370 29.51 29.19 21.26
CA LEU A 370 28.34 29.88 21.81
C LEU A 370 28.10 29.49 23.28
N LEU A 371 28.22 28.22 23.64
CA LEU A 371 28.13 27.75 25.02
C LEU A 371 29.23 28.34 25.91
N ALA A 372 30.48 28.37 25.43
CA ALA A 372 31.60 28.98 26.14
C ALA A 372 31.39 30.49 26.32
N THR A 373 30.89 31.18 25.29
CA THR A 373 30.60 32.62 25.33
C THR A 373 29.47 32.91 26.31
N TYR A 374 28.43 32.08 26.30
CA TYR A 374 27.33 32.13 27.26
C TYR A 374 27.81 31.93 28.71
N LEU A 375 28.69 30.95 28.93
CA LEU A 375 29.32 30.69 30.23
C LEU A 375 30.22 31.84 30.71
N VAL A 376 30.89 32.57 29.81
CA VAL A 376 31.70 33.74 30.16
C VAL A 376 30.86 34.96 30.48
N ILE A 377 29.68 35.11 29.84
CA ILE A 377 28.80 36.26 30.07
C ILE A 377 27.95 36.09 31.34
N ILE A 378 27.61 34.84 31.71
CA ILE A 378 26.68 34.53 32.81
C ILE A 378 27.37 33.84 34.00
N GLY A 379 28.52 33.21 33.78
CA GLY A 379 29.37 32.73 34.88
C GLY A 379 29.95 33.90 35.67
N PRO A 380 30.18 33.72 36.98
CA PRO A 380 30.47 34.81 37.93
C PRO A 380 31.72 35.63 37.63
#